data_AF-A0A0S8J5A4-F1
#
_entry.id   AF-A0A0S8J5A4-F1
#
_cell.length_a   1.000
_cell.length_b   1.000
_cell.length_c   1.000
_cell.angle_alpha   90.00
_cell.angle_beta   90.00
_cell.angle_gamma   90.00
#
_symmetry.space_group_name_H-M   'P 1'
#
loop_
_entity.id
_entity.type
_entity.pdbx_description
1 polymer ?
#
loop_
_entity_poly.entity_id
_entity_poly.type
_entity_poly.pdbx_seq_one_letter_code
_entity_poly.pdbx_strand_id
1 'polypeptide(L)' 'MYEKEIESKMRKLPDEVRREVLDYIEFLLSKYRHKKGVGKKFKFDWEGGIAELKEKFTSIELQHKALEWR' A
#
# COMPACT_ATOMS: atom_id res chain seq x y z
N MET A 1 9.34 6.02 -28.33
CA MET A 1 10.20 6.93 -29.12
C MET A 1 10.53 8.20 -28.32
N TYR A 2 11.16 8.07 -27.15
CA TYR A 2 11.59 9.21 -26.31
C TYR A 2 13.08 9.14 -25.92
N GLU A 3 13.75 8.05 -26.29
CA GLU A 3 15.11 7.72 -25.86
C GLU A 3 16.13 8.72 -26.40
N LYS A 4 16.02 9.10 -27.69
CA LYS A 4 16.86 10.13 -28.32
C LYS A 4 16.69 11.52 -27.70
N GLU A 5 15.49 11.83 -27.23
CA GLU A 5 15.19 13.15 -26.66
C GLU A 5 15.66 13.26 -25.21
N ILE A 6 15.59 12.15 -24.46
CA ILE A 6 16.19 12.02 -23.14
C ILE A 6 17.70 12.15 -23.24
N GLU A 7 18.35 11.44 -24.17
CA GLU A 7 19.81 11.50 -24.34
C GLU A 7 20.30 12.91 -24.70
N SER A 8 19.58 13.62 -25.60
CA SER A 8 19.91 14.99 -25.98
C SER A 8 19.79 15.96 -24.80
N LYS A 9 18.75 15.81 -23.97
CA LYS A 9 18.57 16.62 -22.76
C LYS A 9 19.61 16.26 -21.69
N MET A 10 19.97 14.98 -21.53
CA MET A 10 21.01 14.51 -20.62
C MET A 10 22.39 15.11 -20.94
N ARG A 11 22.71 15.26 -22.24
CA ARG A 11 23.96 15.88 -22.70
C ARG A 11 24.03 17.39 -22.44
N LYS A 12 22.88 18.09 -22.46
CA LYS A 12 22.79 19.54 -22.20
C LYS A 12 22.74 19.89 -20.71
N LEU A 13 22.51 18.91 -19.84
CA LEU A 13 22.39 19.11 -18.40
C LEU A 13 23.79 19.24 -17.75
N PRO A 14 23.98 20.25 -16.87
CA PRO A 14 25.15 20.34 -15.99
C PRO A 14 25.25 19.11 -15.08
N ASP A 15 26.47 18.72 -14.70
CA ASP A 15 26.72 17.53 -13.89
C ASP A 15 26.03 17.54 -12.51
N GLU A 16 25.78 18.73 -11.95
CA GLU A 16 25.01 18.90 -10.71
C GLU A 16 23.58 18.36 -10.84
N VAL A 17 22.90 18.68 -11.95
CA VAL A 17 21.50 18.31 -12.18
C VAL A 17 21.37 16.85 -12.65
N ARG A 18 22.44 16.26 -13.21
CA ARG A 18 22.45 14.84 -13.60
C ARG A 18 22.18 13.93 -12.41
N ARG A 19 22.66 14.32 -11.21
CA ARG A 19 22.45 13.56 -9.98
C ARG A 19 20.99 13.58 -9.54
N GLU A 20 20.33 14.74 -9.64
CA GLU A 20 18.89 14.87 -9.37
C GLU A 20 18.03 14.08 -10.37
N VAL A 21 18.44 14.04 -11.65
CA VAL A 21 17.74 13.26 -12.67
C VAL A 21 17.87 11.76 -12.40
N LEU A 22 19.05 11.29 -12.00
CA LEU A 22 19.25 9.89 -11.61
C LEU A 22 18.40 9.51 -10.40
N ASP A 23 18.35 10.37 -9.38
CA ASP A 23 17.51 10.19 -8.20
C ASP A 23 16.03 10.14 -8.57
N TYR A 24 15.58 11.02 -9.46
CA TYR A 24 14.21 11.04 -9.94
C TYR A 24 13.84 9.80 -10.76
N ILE A 25 14.76 9.29 -11.59
CA ILE A 25 14.57 8.03 -12.32
C ILE A 25 14.44 6.86 -11.34
N GLU A 26 15.29 6.80 -10.32
CA GLU A 26 15.23 5.76 -9.28
C GLU A 26 13.92 5.85 -8.48
N PHE A 27 13.49 7.06 -8.12
CA PHE A 27 12.20 7.33 -7.48
C PHE A 27 11.03 6.84 -8.34
N LEU A 28 11.02 7.15 -9.65
CA LEU A 28 9.96 6.70 -10.55
C LEU A 28 9.95 5.17 -10.67
N LEU A 29 11.12 4.54 -10.84
CA LEU A 29 11.25 3.08 -10.87
C LEU A 29 10.71 2.45 -9.60
N SER A 30 11.07 2.98 -8.42
CA SER A 30 10.56 2.50 -7.13
C SER A 30 9.05 2.68 -7.00
N LYS A 31 8.51 3.86 -7.34
CA LYS A 31 7.08 4.19 -7.26
C LYS A 31 6.21 3.27 -8.11
N TYR A 32 6.64 2.96 -9.33
CA TYR A 32 5.88 2.09 -10.24
C TYR A 32 6.15 0.60 -10.03
N ARG A 33 7.30 0.23 -9.42
CA ARG A 33 7.58 -1.15 -9.00
C ARG A 33 6.67 -1.58 -7.84
N HIS A 34 6.36 -0.68 -6.90
CA HIS A 34 5.44 -0.96 -5.78
C HIS A 34 3.97 -1.00 -6.21
N LYS A 35 3.58 -0.25 -7.25
CA LYS A 35 2.20 -0.31 -7.79
C LYS A 35 1.83 -1.65 -8.42
N LYS A 36 2.79 -2.48 -8.83
CA LYS A 36 2.52 -3.83 -9.35
C LYS A 36 2.23 -4.87 -8.25
N GLY A 37 2.46 -4.54 -6.98
CA GLY A 37 2.43 -5.50 -5.87
C GLY A 37 1.32 -5.32 -4.82
N VAL A 38 0.45 -4.32 -4.93
CA VAL A 38 -0.58 -4.06 -3.90
C VAL A 38 -1.97 -4.38 -4.45
N GLY A 39 -2.12 -5.64 -4.85
CA GLY A 39 -3.41 -6.30 -4.99
C GLY A 39 -3.73 -7.21 -3.81
N LYS A 40 -3.06 -7.07 -2.64
CA LYS A 40 -3.64 -7.57 -1.39
C LYS A 40 -4.81 -6.64 -1.05
N LYS A 41 -5.94 -6.84 -1.73
CA LYS A 41 -7.24 -6.38 -1.25
C LYS A 41 -7.28 -6.72 0.23
N PHE A 42 -7.54 -5.73 1.08
CA PHE A 42 -7.75 -5.94 2.50
C PHE A 42 -8.81 -7.03 2.61
N LYS A 43 -8.41 -8.24 2.96
CA LYS A 43 -9.36 -9.35 3.07
C LYS A 43 -10.01 -9.13 4.43
N PHE A 44 -11.22 -8.62 4.41
CA PHE A 44 -12.08 -8.49 5.59
C PHE A 44 -12.49 -9.89 6.11
N ASP A 45 -11.53 -10.83 6.19
CA ASP A 45 -11.76 -12.22 6.62
C ASP A 45 -12.24 -12.28 8.09
N TRP A 46 -12.09 -11.19 8.83
CA TRP A 46 -12.58 -11.02 10.20
C TRP A 46 -14.02 -10.48 10.27
N GLU A 47 -14.54 -9.87 9.19
CA GLU A 47 -15.90 -9.34 9.16
C GLU A 47 -16.88 -10.52 9.14
N GLY A 48 -17.68 -10.64 10.20
CA GLY A 48 -18.64 -11.74 10.35
C GLY A 48 -18.14 -12.96 11.14
N GLY A 49 -16.91 -12.96 11.67
CA GLY A 49 -16.40 -14.06 12.51
C GLY A 49 -17.21 -14.32 13.80
N ILE A 50 -18.08 -13.39 14.20
CA ILE A 50 -18.94 -13.48 15.40
C ILE A 50 -20.42 -13.71 15.00
N ALA A 51 -20.71 -13.89 13.70
CA ALA A 51 -22.08 -14.13 13.24
C ALA A 51 -22.69 -15.41 13.85
N GLU A 52 -21.89 -16.47 13.99
CA GLU A 52 -22.32 -17.73 14.61
C GLU A 52 -22.60 -17.61 16.11
N LEU A 53 -21.95 -16.66 16.80
CA LEU A 53 -22.21 -16.41 18.21
C LEU A 53 -23.49 -15.58 18.43
N LYS A 54 -23.95 -14.85 17.41
CA LYS A 54 -25.19 -14.07 17.47
C LYS A 54 -26.44 -14.94 17.63
N GLU A 55 -26.40 -16.19 17.13
CA GLU A 55 -27.49 -17.16 17.32
C GLU A 55 -27.49 -17.81 18.71
N LYS A 56 -26.33 -17.86 19.38
CA LYS A 56 -26.15 -18.55 20.67
C LYS A 56 -26.11 -17.61 21.88
N PHE A 57 -25.75 -16.35 21.66
CA PHE A 57 -25.64 -15.35 22.71
C PHE A 57 -26.39 -14.10 22.31
N THR A 58 -27.22 -13.61 23.22
CA THR A 58 -27.80 -12.28 23.10
C THR A 58 -26.70 -11.23 23.29
N SER A 59 -26.89 -10.05 22.70
CA SER A 59 -25.93 -8.95 22.79
C SER A 59 -25.60 -8.57 24.25
N ILE A 60 -26.54 -8.80 25.18
CA ILE A 60 -26.41 -8.53 26.61
C ILE A 60 -25.51 -9.56 27.31
N GLU A 61 -25.64 -10.85 26.97
CA GLU A 61 -24.79 -11.90 27.56
C GLU A 61 -23.33 -11.75 27.12
N LEU A 62 -23.08 -11.31 25.89
CA LEU A 62 -21.73 -10.99 25.41
C LEU A 62 -21.12 -9.82 26.18
N GLN A 63 -21.92 -8.81 26.53
CA GLN A 63 -21.45 -7.67 27.32
C GLN A 63 -21.07 -8.10 28.75
N HIS A 64 -21.89 -8.94 29.40
CA HIS A 64 -21.55 -9.48 30.71
C HIS A 64 -20.27 -10.31 30.68
N LYS A 65 -20.12 -11.22 29.69
CA LYS A 65 -18.89 -12.02 29.54
C LYS A 65 -17.65 -11.17 29.26
N ALA A 66 -17.77 -10.11 28.47
CA ALA A 66 -16.67 -9.19 28.20
C ALA A 66 -16.23 -8.43 29.45
N LEU A 67 -17.15 -8.13 30.36
CA LEU A 67 -16.84 -7.53 31.66
C LEU A 67 -16.16 -8.54 32.61
N GLU A 68 -16.52 -9.83 32.53
CA GLU A 68 -15.87 -10.89 33.32
C GLU A 68 -14.45 -11.23 32.87
N TRP A 69 -14.11 -11.01 31.59
CA TRP A 69 -12.78 -11.30 31.03
C TRP A 69 -11.78 -10.13 31.14
N ARG A 70 -12.15 -9.06 31.85
CA ARG A 70 -11.29 -7.89 32.11
C ARG A 70 -10.42 -8.11 33.35
#